data_AF-A0A3A5UXC8-F1
#
_entry.id   AF-A0A3A5UXC8-F1
#
_cell.length_a   1.000
_cell.length_b   1.000
_cell.length_c   1.000
_cell.angle_alpha   90.00
_cell.angle_beta   90.00
_cell.angle_gamma   90.00
#
_symmetry.space_group_name_H-M   'P 1'
#
loop_
_entity.id
_entity.type
_entity.pdbx_description
1 polymer ?
#
loop_
_entity_poly.entity_id
_entity_poly.type
_entity_poly.pdbx_seq_one_letter_code
_entity_poly.pdbx_strand_id
1 'polypeptide(L)'
;MSKPFLRVRTIAKKELVEFVRDWRTILAILVIPLLMFPLLFILFPLLLASEAAELEAIEVDIVVQSDSIPEELGLLFENATLNIVYEPLPELEFLSTPDGDQERLRNGSIDAILRLQMNDTILEYAVLYLSTSEQSLEARSRTFDALGAWEQNETVRRIDAAGLDANQTLDPLRWNGDIAQSDVATQGEQAGMALSLFIPLV
;
A
#
# COMPACT_ATOMS: atom_id res chain seq x y z
N MET A 1 -25.88 -63.81 12.81
CA MET A 1 -25.12 -62.70 13.44
C MET A 1 -25.63 -61.38 12.85
N SER A 2 -26.42 -60.58 13.57
CA SER A 2 -27.01 -59.33 12.99
C SER A 2 -27.61 -58.34 14.01
N LYS A 3 -27.85 -58.73 15.28
CA LYS A 3 -28.53 -57.89 16.27
C LYS A 3 -27.78 -56.61 16.72
N PRO A 4 -26.43 -56.55 16.84
CA PRO A 4 -25.76 -55.33 17.29
C PRO A 4 -25.67 -54.27 16.17
N PHE A 5 -25.40 -54.66 14.93
CA PHE A 5 -25.30 -53.73 13.80
C PHE A 5 -26.62 -53.02 13.50
N LEU A 6 -27.74 -53.74 13.60
CA LEU A 6 -29.08 -53.16 13.44
C LEU A 6 -29.39 -52.12 14.53
N ARG A 7 -28.96 -52.37 15.78
CA ARG A 7 -29.12 -51.41 16.88
C ARG A 7 -28.25 -50.17 16.70
N VAL A 8 -26.97 -50.34 16.36
CA VAL A 8 -26.05 -49.23 16.08
C VAL A 8 -26.60 -48.35 14.95
N ARG A 9 -27.08 -48.95 13.86
CA ARG A 9 -27.71 -48.20 12.76
C ARG A 9 -28.97 -47.45 13.20
N THR A 10 -29.77 -48.04 14.10
CA THR A 10 -31.00 -47.41 14.59
C THR A 10 -30.68 -46.21 15.47
N ILE A 11 -29.68 -46.33 16.34
CA ILE A 11 -29.19 -45.22 17.18
C ILE A 11 -28.59 -44.13 16.29
N ALA A 12 -27.69 -44.47 15.36
CA ALA A 12 -27.08 -43.51 14.45
C ALA A 12 -28.12 -42.73 13.62
N LYS A 13 -29.18 -43.40 13.14
CA LYS A 13 -30.27 -42.73 12.43
C LYS A 13 -31.04 -41.76 13.34
N LYS A 14 -31.25 -42.12 14.61
CA LYS A 14 -31.91 -41.25 15.59
C LYS A 14 -31.07 -39.99 15.86
N GLU A 15 -29.79 -40.16 16.16
CA GLU A 15 -28.86 -39.06 16.42
C GLU A 15 -28.70 -38.14 15.21
N LEU A 16 -28.60 -38.68 14.00
CA LEU A 16 -28.52 -37.88 12.77
C LEU A 16 -29.78 -37.04 12.54
N VAL A 17 -30.96 -37.59 12.82
CA VAL A 17 -32.22 -36.85 12.70
C VAL A 17 -32.34 -35.78 13.78
N GLU A 18 -31.86 -36.03 15.00
CA GLU A 18 -31.80 -35.04 16.07
C GLU A 18 -30.79 -33.92 15.75
N PHE A 19 -29.63 -34.25 15.17
CA PHE A 19 -28.65 -33.28 14.69
C PHE A 19 -29.19 -32.41 13.54
N VAL A 20 -29.84 -33.01 12.54
CA VAL A 20 -30.46 -32.26 11.42
C VAL A 20 -31.63 -31.39 11.88
N ARG A 21 -32.36 -31.81 12.91
CA ARG A 21 -33.43 -31.01 13.51
C ARG A 21 -32.88 -29.75 14.20
N ASP A 22 -31.66 -29.80 14.72
CA ASP A 22 -30.94 -28.62 15.18
C ASP A 22 -30.25 -27.86 14.02
N TRP A 23 -31.09 -27.41 13.09
CA TRP A 23 -30.67 -26.70 11.88
C TRP A 23 -29.91 -25.40 12.18
N ARG A 24 -30.12 -24.79 13.36
CA ARG A 24 -29.41 -23.58 13.78
C ARG A 24 -27.94 -23.89 14.04
N THR A 25 -27.66 -25.02 14.70
CA THR A 25 -26.31 -25.49 14.96
C THR A 25 -25.61 -25.92 13.67
N ILE A 26 -26.30 -26.60 12.76
CA ILE A 26 -25.74 -26.93 11.43
C ILE A 26 -25.46 -25.66 10.62
N LEU A 27 -26.39 -24.71 10.65
CA LEU A 27 -26.22 -23.45 9.95
C LEU A 27 -25.02 -22.68 10.50
N ALA A 28 -24.86 -22.61 11.82
CA ALA A 28 -23.75 -21.92 12.45
C ALA A 28 -22.38 -22.60 12.22
N ILE A 29 -22.32 -23.93 12.28
CA ILE A 29 -21.05 -24.68 12.19
C ILE A 29 -20.62 -24.92 10.75
N LEU A 30 -21.56 -25.13 9.82
CA LEU A 30 -21.26 -25.53 8.45
C LEU A 30 -21.60 -24.44 7.43
N VAL A 31 -22.84 -23.93 7.45
CA VAL A 31 -23.34 -23.06 6.39
C VAL A 31 -22.77 -21.65 6.49
N ILE A 32 -22.66 -21.09 7.71
CA ILE A 32 -22.11 -19.75 7.94
C ILE A 32 -20.66 -19.70 7.48
N PRO A 33 -19.71 -20.54 7.94
CA PRO A 33 -18.33 -20.46 7.45
C PRO A 33 -18.25 -20.68 5.94
N LEU A 34 -18.96 -21.68 5.41
CA LEU A 34 -18.93 -22.01 3.97
C LEU A 34 -19.38 -20.86 3.08
N LEU A 35 -20.32 -20.02 3.53
CA LEU A 35 -20.80 -18.85 2.79
C LEU A 35 -20.06 -17.56 3.14
N MET A 36 -19.70 -17.36 4.42
CA MET A 36 -19.04 -16.14 4.90
C MET A 36 -17.65 -15.98 4.31
N PHE A 37 -16.86 -17.05 4.22
CA PHE A 37 -15.52 -16.98 3.63
C PHE A 37 -15.56 -16.47 2.18
N PRO A 38 -16.24 -17.12 1.21
CA PRO A 38 -16.26 -16.64 -0.17
C PRO A 38 -16.90 -15.26 -0.31
N LEU A 39 -17.88 -14.92 0.53
CA LEU A 39 -18.47 -13.58 0.54
C LEU A 39 -17.46 -12.51 0.96
N LEU A 40 -16.75 -12.72 2.07
CA LEU A 40 -15.70 -11.81 2.54
C LEU A 40 -14.56 -11.72 1.52
N PHE A 41 -14.20 -12.82 0.88
CA PHE A 41 -13.16 -12.84 -0.16
C PHE A 41 -13.48 -11.96 -1.37
N ILE A 42 -14.75 -11.84 -1.74
CA ILE A 42 -15.17 -10.97 -2.84
C ILE A 42 -15.34 -9.53 -2.33
N LEU A 43 -16.02 -9.35 -1.20
CA LEU A 43 -16.47 -8.03 -0.74
C LEU A 43 -15.33 -7.20 -0.12
N PHE A 44 -14.39 -7.85 0.58
CA PHE A 44 -13.33 -7.14 1.31
C PHE A 44 -12.33 -6.45 0.37
N PRO A 45 -11.80 -7.09 -0.71
CA PRO A 45 -10.95 -6.39 -1.69
C PRO A 45 -11.67 -5.23 -2.38
N LEU A 46 -12.96 -5.38 -2.67
CA LEU A 46 -13.77 -4.30 -3.27
C LEU A 46 -13.88 -3.09 -2.32
N LEU A 47 -14.08 -3.35 -1.02
CA LEU A 47 -14.12 -2.29 -0.02
C LEU A 47 -12.78 -1.57 0.09
N LEU A 48 -11.67 -2.32 0.20
CA LEU A 48 -10.33 -1.74 0.28
C LEU A 48 -9.96 -0.94 -0.97
N ALA A 49 -10.33 -1.44 -2.16
CA ALA A 49 -10.11 -0.71 -3.40
C ALA A 49 -10.93 0.60 -3.46
N SER A 50 -12.15 0.59 -2.94
CA SER A 50 -12.97 1.79 -2.83
C SER A 50 -12.38 2.81 -1.87
N GLU A 51 -11.85 2.36 -0.74
CA GLU A 51 -11.18 3.21 0.26
C GLU A 51 -9.91 3.85 -0.33
N ALA A 52 -9.08 3.07 -1.03
CA ALA A 52 -7.88 3.59 -1.70
C ALA A 52 -8.23 4.65 -2.76
N ALA A 53 -9.28 4.43 -3.56
CA ALA A 53 -9.73 5.39 -4.56
C ALA A 53 -10.30 6.67 -3.93
N GLU A 54 -10.93 6.56 -2.76
CA GLU A 54 -11.40 7.73 -2.01
C GLU A 54 -10.21 8.56 -1.51
N LEU A 55 -9.19 7.91 -0.94
CA LEU A 55 -7.98 8.58 -0.47
C LEU A 55 -7.24 9.33 -1.59
N GLU A 56 -7.09 8.73 -2.78
CA GLU A 56 -6.45 9.36 -3.94
C GLU A 56 -7.18 10.63 -4.40
N ALA A 57 -8.49 10.69 -4.20
CA ALA A 57 -9.31 11.85 -4.56
C ALA A 57 -9.30 12.99 -3.51
N ILE A 58 -8.76 12.76 -2.32
CA ILE A 58 -8.66 13.78 -1.27
C ILE A 58 -7.60 14.82 -1.69
N GLU A 59 -7.97 16.10 -1.64
CA GLU A 59 -7.01 17.21 -1.70
C GLU A 59 -6.30 17.31 -0.34
N VAL A 60 -4.97 17.30 -0.36
CA VAL A 60 -4.13 17.36 0.84
C VAL A 60 -3.35 18.66 0.90
N ASP A 61 -3.24 19.24 2.09
CA ASP A 61 -2.59 20.53 2.33
C ASP A 61 -1.13 20.33 2.74
N ILE A 62 -0.20 20.83 1.93
CA ILE A 62 1.23 20.69 2.16
C ILE A 62 1.90 22.05 2.23
N VAL A 63 2.78 22.20 3.22
CA VAL A 63 3.66 23.36 3.31
C VAL A 63 5.04 22.98 2.83
N VAL A 64 5.57 23.73 1.86
CA VAL A 64 6.93 23.56 1.37
C VAL A 64 7.79 24.70 1.92
N GLN A 65 8.69 24.36 2.84
CA GLN A 65 9.64 25.26 3.46
C GLN A 65 10.99 25.16 2.74
N SER A 66 11.35 26.20 1.99
CA SER A 66 12.61 26.23 1.25
C SER A 66 12.99 27.66 0.85
N ASP A 67 14.30 27.90 0.73
CA ASP A 67 14.83 29.15 0.17
C ASP A 67 14.94 29.10 -1.36
N SER A 68 15.03 27.90 -1.94
CA SER A 68 15.17 27.70 -3.38
C SER A 68 14.63 26.33 -3.79
N ILE A 69 13.67 26.32 -4.69
CA ILE A 69 13.05 25.08 -5.21
C ILE A 69 13.38 24.96 -6.70
N PRO A 70 13.88 23.81 -7.17
CA PRO A 70 14.02 23.56 -8.60
C PRO A 70 12.66 23.67 -9.31
N GLU A 71 12.58 24.43 -10.40
CA GLU A 71 11.33 24.69 -11.14
C GLU A 71 10.62 23.38 -11.54
N GLU A 72 11.37 22.39 -11.97
CA GLU A 72 10.87 21.08 -12.38
C GLU A 72 10.26 20.27 -11.24
N LEU A 73 10.77 20.43 -10.02
CA LEU A 73 10.19 19.82 -8.83
C LEU A 73 8.86 20.51 -8.48
N GLY A 74 8.79 21.83 -8.62
CA GLY A 74 7.55 22.59 -8.47
C GLY A 74 6.45 22.09 -9.42
N LEU A 75 6.77 21.86 -10.69
CA LEU A 75 5.84 21.32 -11.68
C LEU A 75 5.34 19.91 -11.35
N LEU A 76 6.19 19.07 -10.75
CA LEU A 76 5.78 17.72 -10.34
C LEU A 76 4.76 17.75 -9.20
N PHE A 77 4.92 18.70 -8.28
CA PHE A 77 3.96 18.85 -7.20
C PHE A 77 2.59 19.37 -7.64
N GLU A 78 2.54 20.30 -8.60
CA GLU A 78 1.27 20.80 -9.17
C GLU A 78 0.43 19.68 -9.82
N ASN A 79 1.07 18.63 -10.31
CA ASN A 79 0.40 17.48 -10.93
C ASN A 79 -0.07 16.42 -9.91
N ALA A 80 0.35 16.50 -8.65
CA ALA A 80 0.15 15.46 -7.65
C ALA A 80 -1.06 15.69 -6.71
N THR A 81 -2.06 16.47 -7.15
CA THR A 81 -3.26 16.81 -6.35
C THR A 81 -2.92 17.32 -4.94
N LEU A 82 -1.89 18.16 -4.86
CA LEU A 82 -1.40 18.79 -3.63
C LEU A 82 -1.81 20.26 -3.61
N ASN A 83 -2.40 20.73 -2.50
CA ASN A 83 -2.54 22.16 -2.27
C ASN A 83 -1.30 22.66 -1.52
N ILE A 84 -0.49 23.49 -2.18
CA ILE A 84 0.84 23.85 -1.68
C ILE A 84 0.92 25.30 -1.25
N VAL A 85 1.44 25.49 -0.05
CA VAL A 85 1.82 26.81 0.48
C VAL A 85 3.34 26.85 0.66
N TYR A 86 3.98 27.86 0.10
CA TYR A 86 5.42 28.05 0.23
C TYR A 86 5.76 28.96 1.42
N GLU A 87 6.74 28.53 2.21
CA GLU A 87 7.26 29.25 3.37
C GLU A 87 8.80 29.30 3.32
N PRO A 88 9.44 30.32 3.91
CA PRO A 88 10.90 30.34 4.05
C PRO A 88 11.36 29.20 4.97
N LEU A 89 12.59 28.71 4.74
CA LEU A 89 13.15 27.66 5.58
C LEU A 89 13.56 28.24 6.96
N PRO A 90 13.06 27.70 8.09
CA PRO A 90 13.55 28.10 9.41
C PRO A 90 15.02 27.72 9.63
N GLU A 91 15.71 28.46 10.50
CA GLU A 91 17.08 28.15 10.91
C GLU A 91 17.10 26.89 11.80
N LEU A 92 17.45 25.74 11.21
CA LEU A 92 17.45 24.43 11.87
C LEU A 92 18.80 23.73 11.75
N GLU A 93 19.17 22.95 12.77
CA GLU A 93 20.35 22.05 12.69
C GLU A 93 20.08 20.85 11.76
N PHE A 94 18.85 20.32 11.79
CA PHE A 94 18.40 19.24 10.93
C PHE A 94 17.01 19.54 10.38
N LEU A 95 16.80 19.33 9.08
CA LEU A 95 15.51 19.55 8.42
C LEU A 95 14.36 18.76 9.05
N SER A 96 14.63 17.60 9.66
CA SER A 96 13.63 16.77 10.33
C SER A 96 13.18 17.28 11.70
N THR A 97 13.77 18.36 12.24
CA THR A 97 13.50 18.87 13.60
C THR A 97 12.15 19.61 13.66
N PRO A 98 11.13 19.16 14.40
CA PRO A 98 9.79 19.75 14.32
C PRO A 98 9.65 21.24 14.63
N ASP A 99 10.48 21.82 15.50
CA ASP A 99 10.55 23.27 15.80
C ASP A 99 9.19 24.02 15.93
N GLY A 100 8.19 23.39 16.53
CA GLY A 100 6.85 23.99 16.74
C GLY A 100 5.83 23.66 15.64
N ASP A 101 6.30 23.27 14.45
CA ASP A 101 5.44 22.86 13.34
C ASP A 101 4.63 21.58 13.64
N GLN A 102 5.04 20.79 14.64
CA GLN A 102 4.25 19.63 15.09
C GLN A 102 2.83 20.01 15.53
N GLU A 103 2.61 21.22 16.04
CA GLU A 103 1.28 21.65 16.47
C GLU A 103 0.36 21.90 15.27
N ARG A 104 0.90 22.37 14.14
CA ARG A 104 0.17 22.56 12.88
C ARG A 104 -0.26 21.23 12.27
N LEU A 105 0.59 20.21 12.38
CA LEU A 105 0.26 18.84 11.98
C LEU A 105 -0.78 18.21 12.93
N ARG A 106 -0.69 18.48 14.23
CA ARG A 106 -1.61 17.91 15.24
C ARG A 106 -2.99 18.54 15.24
N ASN A 107 -3.08 19.83 14.93
CA ASN A 107 -4.36 20.55 14.86
C ASN A 107 -5.08 20.37 13.52
N GLY A 108 -4.46 19.68 12.55
CA GLY A 108 -5.02 19.41 11.22
C GLY A 108 -5.09 20.62 10.31
N SER A 109 -4.31 21.68 10.59
CA SER A 109 -4.24 22.86 9.71
C SER A 109 -3.48 22.59 8.42
N ILE A 110 -2.60 21.59 8.43
CA ILE A 110 -1.78 21.11 7.32
C ILE A 110 -1.58 19.61 7.50
N ASP A 111 -1.43 18.89 6.39
CA ASP A 111 -1.29 17.44 6.38
C ASP A 111 0.18 17.00 6.38
N ALA A 112 1.06 17.74 5.71
CA ALA A 112 2.50 17.48 5.75
C ALA A 112 3.32 18.77 5.58
N ILE A 113 4.58 18.70 6.01
CA ILE A 113 5.57 19.76 5.76
C ILE A 113 6.76 19.14 5.06
N LEU A 114 7.07 19.65 3.88
CA LEU A 114 8.27 19.34 3.15
C LEU A 114 9.30 20.46 3.38
N ARG A 115 10.48 20.10 3.85
CA ARG A 115 11.63 21.00 3.95
C ARG A 115 12.66 20.63 2.92
N LEU A 116 13.17 21.62 2.20
CA LEU A 116 14.15 21.46 1.13
C LEU A 116 15.29 22.44 1.32
N GLN A 117 16.52 21.93 1.25
CA GLN A 117 17.73 22.73 1.29
C GLN A 117 18.70 22.27 0.19
N MET A 118 19.09 23.21 -0.67
CA MET A 118 20.11 22.94 -1.68
C MET A 118 21.51 23.13 -1.07
N ASN A 119 22.32 22.08 -1.10
CA ASN A 119 23.72 22.10 -0.67
C ASN A 119 24.62 21.82 -1.89
N ASP A 120 25.10 22.89 -2.50
CA ASP A 120 25.80 22.92 -3.80
C ASP A 120 24.99 22.27 -4.95
N THR A 121 25.06 20.94 -5.05
CA THR A 121 24.42 20.13 -6.11
C THR A 121 23.51 19.04 -5.54
N ILE A 122 23.47 18.89 -4.22
CA ILE A 122 22.68 17.90 -3.51
C ILE A 122 21.48 18.61 -2.91
N LEU A 123 20.28 18.12 -3.22
CA LEU A 123 19.05 18.59 -2.59
C LEU A 123 18.77 17.72 -1.37
N GLU A 124 18.93 18.28 -0.18
CA GLU A 124 18.56 17.63 1.07
C GLU A 124 17.10 17.90 1.38
N TYR A 125 16.38 16.89 1.87
CA TYR A 125 14.95 17.01 2.16
C TYR A 125 14.54 16.31 3.45
N ALA A 126 13.47 16.79 4.06
CA ALA A 126 12.77 16.09 5.13
C ALA A 126 11.26 16.31 5.02
N VAL A 127 10.49 15.28 5.36
CA VAL A 127 9.01 15.35 5.40
C VAL A 127 8.56 15.13 6.83
N LEU A 128 7.88 16.12 7.40
CA LEU A 128 7.22 16.01 8.69
C LEU A 128 5.75 15.67 8.46
N TYR A 129 5.29 14.64 9.14
CA TYR A 129 3.94 14.09 8.99
C TYR A 129 3.51 13.45 10.30
N LEU A 130 2.21 13.23 10.43
CA LEU A 130 1.58 12.55 11.56
C LEU A 130 1.16 11.14 11.14
N SER A 131 1.88 10.12 11.60
CA SER A 131 1.61 8.71 11.23
C SER A 131 0.26 8.17 11.71
N THR A 132 -0.47 8.93 12.53
CA THR A 132 -1.80 8.59 13.03
C THR A 132 -2.92 9.34 12.30
N SER A 133 -2.60 10.07 11.22
CA SER A 133 -3.56 10.75 10.36
C SER A 133 -3.46 10.16 8.95
N GLU A 134 -4.60 9.73 8.40
CA GLU A 134 -4.67 9.15 7.05
C GLU A 134 -4.34 10.20 5.98
N GLN A 135 -4.88 11.42 6.12
CA GLN A 135 -4.57 12.54 5.23
C GLN A 135 -3.07 12.86 5.24
N SER A 136 -2.45 12.83 6.42
CA SER A 136 -1.02 13.10 6.57
C SER A 136 -0.15 11.99 5.95
N LEU A 137 -0.58 10.73 6.05
CA LEU A 137 0.08 9.60 5.39
C LEU A 137 -0.04 9.69 3.87
N GLU A 138 -1.22 10.08 3.37
CA GLU A 138 -1.46 10.29 1.94
C GLU A 138 -0.61 11.45 1.39
N ALA A 139 -0.62 12.60 2.07
CA ALA A 139 0.23 13.75 1.75
C ALA A 139 1.71 13.38 1.68
N ARG A 140 2.18 12.59 2.66
CA ARG A 140 3.55 12.06 2.67
C ARG A 140 3.82 11.16 1.46
N SER A 141 2.91 10.25 1.14
CA SER A 141 3.08 9.32 0.01
C SER A 141 3.26 10.10 -1.30
N ARG A 142 2.32 11.00 -1.61
CA ARG A 142 2.38 11.83 -2.83
C ARG A 142 3.61 12.72 -2.89
N THR A 143 4.04 13.27 -1.76
CA THR A 143 5.28 14.03 -1.67
C THR A 143 6.49 13.18 -2.05
N PHE A 144 6.57 11.94 -1.54
CA PHE A 144 7.66 11.04 -1.89
C PHE A 144 7.60 10.58 -3.34
N ASP A 145 6.42 10.36 -3.89
CA ASP A 145 6.28 10.00 -5.31
C ASP A 145 6.79 11.13 -6.21
N ALA A 146 6.45 12.39 -5.90
CA ALA A 146 6.95 13.56 -6.61
C ALA A 146 8.47 13.75 -6.46
N LEU A 147 9.00 13.58 -5.24
CA LEU A 147 10.45 13.65 -4.99
C LEU A 147 11.21 12.53 -5.71
N GLY A 148 10.69 11.31 -5.70
CA GLY A 148 11.29 10.16 -6.39
C GLY A 148 11.25 10.31 -7.91
N ALA A 149 10.14 10.83 -8.46
CA ALA A 149 10.05 11.16 -9.88
C ALA A 149 11.07 12.22 -10.29
N TRP A 150 11.24 13.26 -9.47
CA TRP A 150 12.25 14.28 -9.69
C TRP A 150 13.67 13.72 -9.62
N GLU A 151 13.99 12.93 -8.58
CA GLU A 151 15.31 12.30 -8.42
C GLU A 151 15.65 11.42 -9.62
N GLN A 152 14.69 10.62 -10.11
CA GLN A 152 14.90 9.77 -11.28
C GLN A 152 15.19 10.59 -12.54
N ASN A 153 14.45 11.67 -12.78
CA ASN A 153 14.65 12.56 -13.92
C ASN A 153 16.00 13.29 -13.85
N GLU A 154 16.35 13.80 -12.68
CA GLU A 154 17.61 14.51 -12.44
C GLU A 154 18.81 13.57 -12.53
N THR A 155 18.66 12.33 -12.05
CA THR A 155 19.70 11.29 -12.19
C THR A 155 19.98 10.98 -13.65
N VAL A 156 18.95 10.74 -14.46
CA VAL A 156 19.10 10.50 -15.91
C VAL A 156 19.78 11.68 -16.58
N ARG A 157 19.32 12.91 -16.31
CA ARG A 157 19.91 14.14 -16.87
C ARG A 157 21.40 14.26 -16.53
N ARG A 158 21.78 14.03 -15.27
CA ARG A 158 23.17 14.14 -14.83
C ARG A 158 24.06 13.09 -15.51
N ILE A 159 23.57 11.88 -15.70
CA ILE A 159 24.31 10.81 -16.40
C ILE A 159 24.50 11.17 -17.87
N ASP A 160 23.44 11.60 -18.55
CA ASP A 160 23.50 11.99 -19.96
C ASP A 160 24.41 13.22 -20.15
N ALA A 161 24.36 14.19 -19.24
CA ALA A 161 25.23 15.37 -19.24
C ALA A 161 26.72 15.02 -19.04
N ALA A 162 27.01 13.91 -18.34
CA ALA A 162 28.36 13.35 -18.22
C ALA A 162 28.80 12.56 -19.47
N GLY A 163 27.95 12.46 -20.50
CA GLY A 163 28.22 11.74 -21.74
C GLY A 163 28.10 10.22 -21.61
N LEU A 164 27.44 9.74 -20.55
CA LEU A 164 27.15 8.34 -20.32
C LEU A 164 25.74 8.01 -20.81
N ASP A 165 25.48 6.73 -21.10
CA ASP A 165 24.13 6.23 -21.40
C ASP A 165 23.43 5.86 -20.09
N ALA A 166 22.39 6.59 -19.70
CA ALA A 166 21.64 6.35 -18.47
C ALA A 166 21.11 4.92 -18.36
N ASN A 167 20.59 4.35 -19.45
CA ASN A 167 20.02 3.00 -19.46
C ASN A 167 21.10 1.93 -19.23
N GLN A 168 22.30 2.12 -19.79
CA GLN A 168 23.41 1.19 -19.55
C GLN A 168 24.04 1.36 -18.16
N THR A 169 24.02 2.58 -17.63
CA THR A 169 24.68 2.92 -16.36
C THR A 169 23.83 2.52 -15.16
N LEU A 170 22.52 2.80 -15.20
CA LEU A 170 21.60 2.50 -14.10
C LEU A 170 21.15 1.04 -14.08
N ASP A 171 21.01 0.41 -15.26
CA ASP A 171 20.46 -0.96 -15.40
C ASP A 171 21.49 -1.94 -15.97
N PRO A 172 22.56 -2.28 -15.22
CA PRO A 172 23.60 -3.19 -15.69
C PRO A 172 23.14 -4.67 -15.72
N LEU A 173 22.09 -5.01 -14.97
CA LEU A 173 21.48 -6.34 -14.96
C LEU A 173 20.16 -6.29 -15.71
N ARG A 174 20.02 -7.12 -16.74
CA ARG A 174 18.81 -7.16 -17.58
C ARG A 174 18.33 -8.59 -17.74
N TRP A 175 17.03 -8.78 -17.63
CA TRP A 175 16.41 -10.05 -17.98
C TRP A 175 16.55 -10.29 -19.48
N ASN A 176 17.08 -11.46 -19.87
CA ASN A 176 17.24 -11.81 -21.28
C ASN A 176 16.02 -12.60 -21.76
N GLY A 177 15.13 -11.94 -22.51
CA GLY A 177 13.92 -12.53 -23.08
C GLY A 177 12.64 -12.09 -22.36
N ASP A 178 11.63 -12.95 -22.36
CA ASP A 178 10.34 -12.70 -21.72
C ASP A 178 10.28 -13.39 -20.35
N ILE A 179 10.04 -12.62 -19.29
CA ILE A 179 9.87 -13.14 -17.92
C ILE A 179 8.72 -14.14 -17.85
N ALA A 180 7.64 -13.93 -18.62
CA ALA A 180 6.48 -14.81 -18.61
C ALA A 180 6.79 -16.22 -19.14
N GLN A 181 7.86 -16.37 -19.94
CA GLN A 181 8.32 -17.68 -20.43
C GLN A 181 9.25 -18.39 -19.44
N SER A 182 9.65 -17.72 -18.36
CA SER A 182 10.58 -18.25 -17.36
C SER A 182 9.88 -19.07 -16.28
N ASP A 183 8.59 -18.82 -16.07
CA ASP A 183 7.80 -19.61 -15.15
C ASP A 183 7.47 -20.97 -15.77
N VAL A 184 8.13 -22.00 -15.24
CA VAL A 184 7.98 -23.39 -15.68
C VAL A 184 6.82 -24.08 -14.97
N ALA A 185 6.16 -23.44 -14.00
CA ALA A 185 4.99 -23.99 -13.33
C ALA A 185 3.81 -24.04 -14.30
N THR A 186 3.10 -25.16 -14.29
CA THR A 186 1.83 -25.26 -14.99
C THR A 186 0.77 -24.39 -14.31
N GLN A 187 -0.25 -23.96 -15.05
CA GLN A 187 -1.38 -23.21 -14.48
C GLN A 187 -2.04 -23.96 -13.31
N GLY A 188 -2.05 -25.30 -13.34
CA GLY A 188 -2.57 -26.13 -12.26
C GLY A 188 -1.73 -26.05 -10.98
N GLU A 189 -0.39 -25.99 -11.11
CA GLU A 189 0.51 -25.84 -9.97
C GLU A 189 0.43 -24.44 -9.35
N GLN A 190 0.34 -23.39 -10.17
CA GLN A 190 0.12 -22.02 -9.71
C GLN A 190 -1.21 -21.89 -8.96
N ALA A 191 -2.29 -22.45 -9.52
CA ALA A 191 -3.60 -22.47 -8.88
C ALA A 191 -3.59 -23.31 -7.58
N GLY A 192 -2.92 -24.46 -7.58
CA GLY A 192 -2.75 -25.29 -6.38
C GLY A 192 -1.98 -24.58 -5.27
N MET A 193 -0.91 -23.85 -5.60
CA MET A 193 -0.16 -23.02 -4.66
C MET A 193 -1.05 -21.91 -4.08
N ALA A 194 -1.79 -21.19 -4.92
CA ALA A 194 -2.70 -20.14 -4.47
C ALA A 194 -3.73 -20.71 -3.48
N LEU A 195 -4.33 -21.87 -3.77
CA LEU A 195 -5.27 -22.54 -2.87
C LEU A 195 -4.62 -22.99 -1.55
N SER A 196 -3.35 -23.41 -1.59
CA SER A 196 -2.64 -23.87 -0.39
C SER A 196 -2.46 -22.78 0.67
N LEU A 197 -2.36 -21.51 0.27
CA LEU A 197 -2.26 -20.37 1.18
C LEU A 197 -3.56 -20.09 1.95
N PHE A 198 -4.69 -20.61 1.45
CA PHE A 198 -6.02 -20.41 2.05
C PHE A 198 -6.51 -21.62 2.85
N ILE A 199 -5.86 -22.78 2.73
CA ILE A 199 -6.14 -23.91 3.61
C ILE A 199 -5.41 -23.63 4.93
N PRO A 200 -6.11 -23.43 6.07
CA PRO A 200 -5.44 -23.29 7.34
C PRO A 200 -4.59 -24.54 7.59
N LEU A 201 -3.30 -24.35 7.87
CA LEU A 201 -2.47 -25.40 8.47
C LEU A 201 -3.08 -25.70 9.84
N VAL A 202 -3.97 -26.69 9.89
CA VAL A 202 -4.46 -27.29 11.14
C VAL A 202 -3.40 -28.18 11.75
#